data_AF-A0A9E1VDA2-F1
#
_entry.id   AF-A0A9E1VDA2-F1
#
_cell.length_a   1.000
_cell.length_b   1.000
_cell.length_c   1.000
_cell.angle_alpha   90.00
_cell.angle_beta   90.00
_cell.angle_gamma   90.00
#
_symmetry.space_group_name_H-M   'P 1'
#
loop_
_entity.id
_entity.type
_entity.pdbx_description
1 polymer ?
#
loop_
_entity_poly.entity_id
_entity_poly.type
_entity_poly.pdbx_seq_one_letter_code
_entity_poly.pdbx_strand_id
1 'polypeptide(L)' 'MATNRTFTMLKPDATGAGNTGKIIDRMIEAGFSIKAMKWTQLSKAHAEAFYSVHSERPFYGE' A
#
# COMPACT_ATOMS: atom_id res chain seq x y z
N MET A 1 4.51 -20.52 15.02
CA MET A 1 5.25 -19.30 15.42
C MET A 1 4.59 -18.11 14.77
N ALA A 2 4.24 -17.07 15.53
CA ALA A 2 3.73 -15.83 14.95
C ALA A 2 4.85 -15.21 14.09
N THR A 3 4.66 -15.18 12.77
CA THR A 3 5.55 -14.43 11.88
C THR A 3 4.99 -13.03 11.80
N ASN A 4 5.74 -12.01 12.21
CA ASN A 4 5.32 -10.62 12.08
C ASN A 4 5.09 -10.34 10.59
N ARG A 5 3.83 -10.11 10.22
CA ARG A 5 3.41 -9.78 8.86
C ARG A 5 2.79 -8.40 8.88
N THR A 6 3.13 -7.61 7.88
CA THR A 6 2.54 -6.28 7.67
C THR A 6 1.95 -6.19 6.27
N PHE A 7 1.06 -5.23 6.09
CA PHE A 7 0.50 -4.86 4.80
C PHE A 7 1.15 -3.56 4.34
N THR A 8 1.61 -3.53 3.09
CA THR A 8 2.15 -2.34 2.43
C THR A 8 1.36 -2.08 1.15
N MET A 9 1.07 -0.81 0.88
CA MET A 9 0.45 -0.34 -0.34
C MET A 9 1.37 0.69 -1.01
N LEU A 10 1.72 0.44 -2.27
CA LEU A 10 2.36 1.45 -3.12
C LEU A 10 1.25 2.31 -3.72
N LYS A 11 1.22 3.59 -3.36
CA LYS A 11 0.21 4.54 -3.82
C LYS A 11 0.38 4.88 -5.31
N PRO A 12 -0.67 5.41 -5.99
CA PRO A 12 -0.64 5.70 -7.43
C PRO A 12 0.45 6.68 -7.88
N ASP A 13 0.85 7.60 -7.01
CA ASP A 13 1.95 8.54 -7.24
C ASP A 13 3.30 7.82 -7.36
N ALA A 14 3.59 6.87 -6.46
CA ALA A 14 4.82 6.09 -6.48
C ALA A 14 4.92 5.21 -7.72
N THR A 15 3.81 4.59 -8.13
CA THR A 15 3.76 3.74 -9.32
C THR A 15 3.80 4.56 -10.61
N GLY A 16 3.07 5.69 -10.66
CA GLY A 16 3.09 6.62 -11.79
C GLY A 16 4.45 7.27 -12.02
N ALA A 17 5.24 7.49 -10.96
CA ALA A 17 6.62 7.95 -11.03
C ALA A 17 7.64 6.84 -11.39
N GLY A 18 7.20 5.60 -11.61
CA GLY A 18 8.08 4.48 -11.97
C GLY A 18 8.92 3.92 -10.81
N ASN A 19 8.59 4.25 -9.55
CA ASN A 19 9.39 3.86 -8.38
C ASN A 19 9.08 2.44 -7.85
N THR A 20 8.10 1.74 -8.42
CA THR A 20 7.63 0.43 -7.93
C THR A 20 8.77 -0.56 -7.69
N GLY A 21 9.63 -0.76 -8.71
CA GLY A 21 10.72 -1.73 -8.61
C GLY A 21 11.70 -1.40 -7.49
N LYS A 22 12.13 -0.13 -7.41
CA LYS A 22 13.06 0.36 -6.38
C LYS A 22 12.50 0.20 -4.96
N ILE A 23 11.20 0.41 -4.79
CA ILE A 23 10.55 0.25 -3.47
C ILE A 23 10.53 -1.23 -3.07
N ILE A 24 10.15 -2.13 -3.99
CA ILE A 24 10.15 -3.57 -3.75
C ILE A 24 11.56 -4.07 -3.42
N ASP A 25 12.54 -3.64 -4.22
CA ASP A 25 13.95 -3.99 -4.03
C ASP A 25 14.44 -3.59 -2.63
N ARG A 26 14.18 -2.34 -2.22
CA ARG A 26 14.51 -1.86 -0.87
C ARG A 26 13.84 -2.67 0.24
N MET A 27 12.61 -3.15 0.05
CA MET A 27 11.94 -4.03 1.03
C MET A 27 12.66 -5.38 1.15
N ILE A 28 13.09 -5.95 0.02
CA ILE A 28 13.81 -7.23 -0.02
C ILE A 28 15.21 -7.08 0.59
N GLU A 29 15.94 -6.02 0.25
CA GLU A 29 17.25 -5.69 0.83
C GLU A 29 17.18 -5.49 2.35
N ALA A 30 16.07 -4.93 2.86
CA ALA A 30 15.82 -4.79 4.30
C ALA A 30 15.47 -6.12 5.00
N GLY A 31 15.43 -7.24 4.27
CA GLY A 31 15.19 -8.57 4.81
C GLY A 31 13.72 -9.01 4.84
N PHE A 32 12.79 -8.24 4.26
CA PHE A 32 11.40 -8.68 4.16
C PHE A 32 11.21 -9.70 3.05
N SER A 33 10.42 -10.74 3.34
CA SER A 33 9.93 -11.67 2.32
C SER A 33 8.53 -11.27 1.85
N ILE A 34 8.37 -10.99 0.56
CA ILE A 34 7.06 -10.73 -0.03
C ILE A 34 6.27 -12.04 -0.15
N LYS A 35 5.14 -12.13 0.55
CA LYS A 35 4.29 -13.35 0.56
C LYS A 35 3.17 -13.33 -0.47
N ALA A 36 2.67 -12.14 -0.81
CA ALA A 36 1.65 -11.94 -1.83
C ALA A 36 1.77 -10.51 -2.37
N MET A 37 1.44 -10.32 -3.65
CA MET A 37 1.29 -9.00 -4.27
C MET A 37 0.06 -9.03 -5.17
N LYS A 38 -0.61 -7.88 -5.26
CA LYS A 38 -1.71 -7.67 -6.20
C LYS A 38 -1.60 -6.26 -6.76
N TRP A 39 -1.55 -6.15 -8.08
CA TRP A 39 -1.73 -4.88 -8.76
C TRP A 39 -3.22 -4.61 -8.92
N THR A 40 -3.71 -3.50 -8.41
CA THR A 40 -5.13 -3.18 -8.46
C THR A 40 -5.34 -1.67 -8.48
N GLN A 41 -6.35 -1.25 -9.23
CA GLN A 41 -6.91 0.09 -9.13
C GLN A 41 -8.12 0.01 -8.20
N LEU A 42 -8.04 0.67 -7.05
CA LEU A 42 -9.16 0.73 -6.12
C LEU A 42 -10.27 1.60 -6.69
N SER A 43 -11.52 1.14 -6.59
CA SER A 43 -12.66 2.03 -6.77
C SER A 43 -12.71 3.04 -5.62
N LYS A 44 -13.36 4.18 -5.84
CA LYS A 44 -13.55 5.20 -4.81
C LYS A 44 -14.16 4.62 -3.53
N ALA A 45 -15.23 3.84 -3.66
CA ALA A 45 -15.89 3.19 -2.53
C ALA A 45 -14.95 2.23 -1.75
N HIS A 46 -14.08 1.50 -2.43
CA HIS A 46 -13.10 0.63 -1.76
C HIS A 46 -12.00 1.44 -1.05
N ALA A 47 -11.55 2.55 -1.65
CA ALA A 47 -10.57 3.43 -1.03
C ALA A 47 -11.13 4.10 0.24
N GLU A 48 -12.36 4.61 0.18
CA GLU A 48 -13.08 5.17 1.34
C GLU A 48 -13.23 4.12 2.44
N ALA A 49 -13.74 2.93 2.12
CA ALA A 49 -13.87 1.85 3.09
C ALA A 49 -12.53 1.50 3.77
N PHE A 50 -11.42 1.46 3.00
CA PHE A 50 -10.08 1.19 3.52
C PHE A 50 -9.59 2.29 4.47
N TYR A 51 -9.86 3.55 4.18
CA TYR A 51 -9.46 4.68 5.02
C TYR A 51 -10.49 5.07 6.07
N SER A 52 -11.60 4.33 6.23
CA SER A 52 -12.76 4.71 7.05
C SER A 52 -12.44 5.12 8.50
N VAL A 53 -11.35 4.60 9.07
CA VAL A 53 -10.80 5.02 10.37
C VAL A 53 -10.43 6.52 10.42
N HIS A 54 -10.16 7.12 9.27
CA HIS A 54 -9.85 8.54 9.10
C HIS A 54 -11.06 9.36 8.64
N SER A 55 -12.28 8.80 8.67
CA SER A 55 -13.49 9.46 8.13
C SER A 55 -13.78 10.84 8.70
N GLU A 56 -13.40 11.09 9.94
CA GLU A 56 -13.58 12.39 10.60
C GLU A 56 -12.47 13.41 10.28
N ARG A 57 -11.45 13.01 9.51
CA ARG A 57 -10.32 13.89 9.19
C ARG A 57 -10.59 14.68 7.91
N PRO A 58 -10.13 15.94 7.85
CA PRO A 58 -10.42 16.84 6.73
C PRO A 58 -9.91 16.34 5.35
N PHE A 59 -8.98 15.39 5.34
CA PHE A 59 -8.37 14.85 4.12
C PHE A 59 -9.02 13.53 3.62
N TYR A 60 -10.06 13.01 4.27
CA TYR A 60 -10.62 11.68 3.97
C TYR A 60 -11.29 11.57 2.59
N GLY A 61 -11.66 12.69 1.98
CA GLY A 61 -12.34 12.74 0.68
C GLY A 61 -11.52 13.35 -0.46
N GLU A 62 -10.22 13.57 -0.26
CA GLU A 62 -9.31 14.05 -1.32
C GLU A 62 -9.03 13.01 -2.42
#